data_AF-A0A840DWC9-F1
#
_entry.id   AF-A0A840DWC9-F1
#
_cell.length_a   1.000
_cell.length_b   1.000
_cell.length_c   1.000
_cell.angle_alpha   90.00
_cell.angle_beta   90.00
_cell.angle_gamma   90.00
#
_symmetry.space_group_name_H-M   'P 1'
#
loop_
_entity.id
_entity.type
_entity.pdbx_description
1 polymer ?
#
loop_
_entity_poly.entity_id
_entity_poly.type
_entity_poly.pdbx_seq_one_letter_code
_entity_poly.pdbx_strand_id
1 'polypeptide(L)'
;MKTLEDLQELILEKYNVELRFVEDVKQDIKAINKGHRQTILLEILRRAKQGSLFKPDGVAESLHGDLHGFAKIKSKSLNIRIIYRPVEGQPIRMEIIAIGPRDKEKAYRMAAERLQKFFMEMG
;
A
#
# COMPACT_ATOMS: atom_id res chain seq x y z
N MET A 1 -2.51 17.06 4.70
CA MET A 1 -1.93 15.76 5.04
C MET A 1 -0.42 15.90 5.05
N LYS A 2 0.17 15.83 6.23
CA LYS A 2 1.59 16.07 6.48
C LYS A 2 2.31 14.77 6.88
N THR A 3 1.60 13.79 7.43
CA THR A 3 2.17 12.52 7.93
C THR A 3 1.41 11.28 7.43
N LEU A 4 1.89 10.09 7.80
CA LEU A 4 1.19 8.83 7.54
C LEU A 4 -0.05 8.70 8.43
N GLU A 5 0.06 9.16 9.68
CA GLU A 5 -1.00 9.15 10.68
C GLU A 5 -2.18 10.01 10.20
N ASP A 6 -1.92 11.21 9.66
CA ASP A 6 -2.93 12.06 9.03
C ASP A 6 -3.67 11.33 7.89
N LEU A 7 -2.97 10.50 7.12
CA LEU A 7 -3.55 9.72 6.01
C LEU A 7 -4.43 8.59 6.55
N GLN A 8 -3.98 7.90 7.60
CA GLN A 8 -4.70 6.81 8.25
C GLN A 8 -6.03 7.32 8.84
N GLU A 9 -5.98 8.40 9.62
CA GLU A 9 -7.17 9.03 10.21
C GLU A 9 -8.16 9.46 9.13
N LEU A 10 -7.68 10.19 8.10
CA LEU A 10 -8.53 10.66 7.01
C LEU A 10 -9.22 9.51 6.27
N ILE A 11 -8.49 8.43 5.95
CA ILE A 11 -9.06 7.31 5.20
C ILE A 11 -10.06 6.53 6.04
N LEU A 12 -9.77 6.32 7.33
CA LEU A 12 -10.69 5.64 8.23
C LEU A 12 -11.99 6.43 8.36
N GLU A 13 -11.91 7.74 8.64
CA GLU A 13 -13.08 8.60 8.83
C GLU A 13 -13.94 8.71 7.57
N LYS A 14 -13.31 8.88 6.38
CA LYS A 14 -14.04 9.16 5.14
C LYS A 14 -14.52 7.92 4.40
N TYR A 15 -13.82 6.79 4.56
CA TYR A 15 -14.04 5.60 3.73
C TYR A 15 -14.25 4.31 4.53
N ASN A 16 -14.18 4.36 5.86
CA ASN A 16 -14.24 3.18 6.73
C ASN A 16 -13.22 2.09 6.31
N VAL A 17 -12.02 2.55 5.91
CA VAL A 17 -10.88 1.70 5.55
C VAL A 17 -9.76 1.95 6.55
N GLU A 18 -9.30 0.90 7.21
CA GLU A 18 -8.15 0.97 8.11
C GLU A 18 -6.87 0.80 7.28
N LEU A 19 -6.08 1.87 7.19
CA LEU A 19 -4.76 1.82 6.55
C LEU A 19 -3.71 1.43 7.58
N ARG A 20 -2.93 0.39 7.29
CA ARG A 20 -1.79 -0.06 8.09
C ARG A 20 -0.52 -0.08 7.25
N PHE A 21 0.61 0.16 7.89
CA PHE A 21 1.92 0.13 7.28
C PHE A 21 2.82 -0.80 8.08
N VAL A 22 3.57 -1.67 7.41
CA VAL A 22 4.72 -2.29 8.07
C VAL A 22 5.77 -1.23 8.40
N GLU A 23 6.58 -1.47 9.42
CA GLU A 23 7.56 -0.48 9.91
C GLU A 23 8.51 -0.01 8.78
N ASP A 24 8.91 -0.93 7.90
CA ASP A 24 9.82 -0.65 6.79
C ASP A 24 9.27 0.37 5.77
N VAL A 25 7.96 0.57 5.68
CA VAL A 25 7.37 1.55 4.76
C VAL A 25 7.74 2.98 5.16
N LYS A 26 8.05 3.24 6.43
CA LYS A 26 8.58 4.54 6.86
C LYS A 26 9.92 4.85 6.19
N GLN A 27 10.79 3.85 6.02
CA GLN A 27 12.05 3.98 5.30
C GLN A 27 11.82 4.15 3.80
N ASP A 28 10.87 3.40 3.22
CA ASP A 28 10.52 3.49 1.80
C ASP A 28 10.11 4.92 1.41
N ILE A 29 9.23 5.56 2.20
CA ILE A 29 8.79 6.93 1.96
C ILE A 29 9.95 7.92 2.13
N LYS A 30 10.84 7.71 3.10
CA LYS A 30 12.04 8.55 3.28
C LYS A 30 12.97 8.47 2.08
N ALA A 31 13.10 7.29 1.46
CA ALA A 31 13.92 7.09 0.26
C ALA A 31 13.35 7.77 -1.00
N ILE A 32 12.05 8.09 -1.01
CA ILE A 32 11.42 8.84 -2.11
C ILE A 32 11.77 10.33 -2.00
N ASN A 33 12.06 10.96 -3.15
CA ASN A 33 12.27 12.40 -3.25
C ASN A 33 11.15 13.16 -2.54
N LYS A 34 11.52 14.14 -1.69
CA LYS A 34 10.57 14.89 -0.85
C LYS A 34 9.40 15.48 -1.65
N GLY A 35 9.63 16.00 -2.85
CA GLY A 35 8.59 16.56 -3.73
C GLY A 35 7.59 15.53 -4.27
N HIS A 36 7.95 14.25 -4.26
CA HIS A 36 7.12 13.16 -4.80
C HIS A 36 6.30 12.43 -3.73
N ARG A 37 6.63 12.59 -2.44
CA ARG A 37 5.96 11.88 -1.34
C ARG A 37 4.47 12.17 -1.28
N GLN A 38 4.06 13.42 -1.47
CA GLN A 38 2.64 13.79 -1.47
C GLN A 38 1.85 13.04 -2.53
N THR A 39 2.40 12.90 -3.74
CA THR A 39 1.77 12.14 -4.82
C THR A 39 1.58 10.67 -4.43
N ILE A 40 2.56 10.05 -3.75
CA ILE A 40 2.44 8.67 -3.27
C ILE A 40 1.29 8.53 -2.27
N LEU A 41 1.18 9.43 -1.30
CA LEU A 41 0.07 9.41 -0.33
C LEU A 41 -1.28 9.61 -1.02
N LEU A 42 -1.35 10.47 -2.03
CA LEU A 42 -2.55 10.68 -2.84
C LEU A 42 -2.96 9.43 -3.64
N GLU A 43 -2.01 8.63 -4.13
CA GLU A 43 -2.32 7.35 -4.80
C GLU A 43 -2.92 6.32 -3.84
N ILE A 44 -2.45 6.28 -2.59
CA ILE A 44 -3.02 5.42 -1.53
C ILE A 44 -4.45 5.87 -1.21
N LEU A 45 -4.65 7.17 -0.98
CA LEU A 45 -5.96 7.77 -0.76
C LEU A 45 -6.94 7.46 -1.89
N ARG A 46 -6.49 7.60 -3.14
CA ARG A 46 -7.31 7.32 -4.32
C ARG A 46 -7.73 5.86 -4.39
N ARG A 47 -6.84 4.92 -4.03
CA ARG A 47 -7.18 3.50 -3.96
C ARG A 47 -8.21 3.21 -2.88
N ALA A 48 -8.03 3.75 -1.67
CA ALA A 48 -9.00 3.56 -0.59
C ALA A 48 -10.39 4.07 -0.98
N LYS A 49 -10.47 5.24 -1.64
CA LYS A 49 -11.71 5.79 -2.18
C LYS A 49 -12.37 4.94 -3.28
N GLN A 50 -11.57 4.31 -4.15
CA GLN A 50 -12.07 3.58 -5.31
C GLN A 50 -12.50 2.13 -5.01
N GLY A 51 -12.07 1.56 -3.88
CA GLY A 51 -12.28 0.16 -3.54
C GLY A 51 -10.95 -0.57 -3.41
N SER A 52 -10.55 -0.83 -2.17
CA SER A 52 -9.26 -1.45 -1.84
C SER A 52 -9.24 -2.96 -2.06
N LEU A 53 -10.39 -3.62 -1.95
CA LEU A 53 -10.55 -5.07 -2.10
C LEU A 53 -10.29 -5.56 -3.53
N PHE A 54 -10.13 -6.87 -3.66
CA PHE A 54 -10.09 -7.53 -4.95
C PHE A 54 -11.44 -7.47 -5.66
N LYS A 55 -11.43 -7.54 -7.00
CA LYS A 55 -12.66 -7.73 -7.78
C LYS A 55 -13.38 -9.01 -7.32
N PRO A 56 -14.74 -9.03 -7.25
CA PRO A 56 -15.65 -7.97 -7.68
C PRO A 56 -15.91 -6.87 -6.65
N ASP A 57 -15.54 -7.06 -5.37
CA ASP A 57 -15.89 -6.17 -4.26
C ASP A 57 -15.03 -4.89 -4.18
N GLY A 58 -13.97 -4.83 -4.98
CA GLY A 58 -13.16 -3.63 -5.18
C GLY A 58 -12.49 -3.60 -6.55
N VAL A 59 -11.43 -2.82 -6.66
CA VAL A 59 -10.71 -2.61 -7.95
C VAL A 59 -9.31 -3.22 -7.96
N ALA A 60 -8.95 -4.00 -6.95
CA ALA A 60 -7.65 -4.67 -6.88
C ALA A 60 -7.62 -5.96 -7.70
N GLU A 61 -6.43 -6.30 -8.16
CA GLU A 61 -6.14 -7.59 -8.80
C GLU A 61 -5.00 -8.23 -8.05
N SER A 62 -5.15 -9.52 -7.74
CA SER A 62 -4.12 -10.27 -7.03
C SER A 62 -2.84 -10.35 -7.85
N LEU A 63 -1.71 -10.20 -7.17
CA LEU A 63 -0.41 -10.60 -7.69
C LEU A 63 -0.32 -12.14 -7.73
N HIS A 64 0.77 -12.64 -8.31
CA HIS A 64 1.04 -14.06 -8.47
C HIS A 64 2.31 -14.46 -7.70
N GLY A 65 2.58 -15.75 -7.61
CA GLY A 65 3.74 -16.29 -6.89
C GLY A 65 3.66 -16.01 -5.40
N ASP A 66 4.80 -15.69 -4.78
CA ASP A 66 4.90 -15.44 -3.33
C ASP A 66 4.02 -14.28 -2.84
N LEU A 67 3.65 -13.37 -3.74
CA LEU A 67 2.78 -12.23 -3.44
C LEU A 67 1.30 -12.50 -3.76
N HIS A 68 0.90 -13.75 -3.98
CA HIS A 68 -0.51 -14.10 -4.10
C HIS A 68 -1.31 -13.59 -2.89
N GLY A 69 -2.46 -12.96 -3.12
CA GLY A 69 -3.24 -12.29 -2.07
C GLY A 69 -2.79 -10.87 -1.75
N PHE A 70 -1.76 -10.34 -2.43
CA PHE A 70 -1.40 -8.92 -2.42
C PHE A 70 -1.82 -8.25 -3.73
N ALA A 71 -1.87 -6.92 -3.71
CA ALA A 71 -2.23 -6.06 -4.83
C ALA A 71 -1.16 -4.98 -5.03
N LYS A 72 -1.29 -4.23 -6.15
CA LYS A 72 -0.42 -3.09 -6.46
C LYS A 72 -1.21 -1.84 -6.85
N ILE A 73 -0.69 -0.69 -6.45
CA ILE A 73 -1.03 0.62 -6.99
C ILE A 73 0.15 1.09 -7.86
N LYS A 74 -0.15 1.67 -9.03
CA LYS A 74 0.86 2.14 -9.98
C LYS A 74 0.87 3.67 -10.01
N SER A 75 1.93 4.31 -9.54
CA SER A 75 2.19 5.72 -9.81
C SER A 75 3.03 5.85 -11.08
N LYS A 76 2.36 6.00 -12.24
CA LYS A 76 3.05 6.02 -13.55
C LYS A 76 4.01 7.21 -13.69
N SER A 77 3.60 8.39 -13.23
CA SER A 77 4.41 9.62 -13.31
C SER A 77 5.70 9.53 -12.51
N LEU A 78 5.69 8.77 -11.41
CA LEU A 78 6.85 8.61 -10.53
C LEU A 78 7.64 7.32 -10.78
N ASN A 79 7.18 6.46 -11.69
CA ASN A 79 7.72 5.12 -11.90
C ASN A 79 7.81 4.30 -10.58
N ILE A 80 6.82 4.45 -9.68
CA ILE A 80 6.76 3.80 -8.37
C ILE A 80 5.57 2.82 -8.30
N ARG A 81 5.73 1.74 -7.54
CA ARG A 81 4.66 0.84 -7.13
C ARG A 81 4.51 0.83 -5.62
N ILE A 82 3.27 0.70 -5.18
CA ILE A 82 2.87 0.51 -3.78
C ILE A 82 2.24 -0.87 -3.72
N ILE A 83 2.79 -1.76 -2.88
CA ILE A 83 2.32 -3.13 -2.71
C ILE A 83 1.56 -3.21 -1.38
N TYR A 84 0.39 -3.83 -1.40
CA TYR A 84 -0.46 -3.94 -0.21
C TYR A 84 -1.29 -5.22 -0.19
N ARG A 85 -1.70 -5.68 1.00
CA ARG A 85 -2.70 -6.72 1.18
C ARG A 85 -4.06 -6.08 1.46
N PRO A 86 -5.08 -6.30 0.62
CA PRO A 86 -6.46 -6.02 1.01
C PRO A 86 -6.96 -7.11 1.98
N VAL A 87 -7.66 -6.70 3.04
CA VAL A 87 -8.29 -7.63 3.99
C VAL A 87 -9.74 -7.22 4.17
N GLU A 88 -10.66 -8.16 3.92
CA GLU A 88 -12.09 -7.98 4.16
C GLU A 88 -12.39 -7.82 5.66
N GLY A 89 -13.45 -7.08 5.97
CA GLY A 89 -13.85 -6.81 7.34
C GLY A 89 -14.62 -5.50 7.46
N GLN A 90 -14.97 -5.14 8.68
CA GLN A 90 -15.51 -3.82 9.01
C GLN A 90 -14.72 -3.25 10.21
N PRO A 91 -13.78 -2.31 9.98
CA PRO A 91 -13.41 -1.73 8.68
C PRO A 91 -12.66 -2.71 7.76
N ILE A 92 -12.68 -2.42 6.45
CA ILE A 92 -11.78 -3.08 5.48
C ILE A 92 -10.35 -2.64 5.80
N ARG A 93 -9.36 -3.54 5.71
CA ARG A 93 -7.95 -3.14 5.89
C ARG A 93 -7.17 -3.05 4.59
N MET A 94 -6.32 -2.03 4.51
CA MET A 94 -5.27 -1.87 3.51
C MET A 94 -3.92 -1.93 4.19
N GLU A 95 -3.22 -3.06 4.07
CA GLU A 95 -1.96 -3.28 4.76
C GLU A 95 -0.80 -3.12 3.77
N ILE A 96 -0.16 -1.95 3.78
CA ILE A 96 0.93 -1.60 2.87
C ILE A 96 2.23 -2.27 3.35
N ILE A 97 2.85 -3.08 2.48
CA ILE A 97 4.08 -3.83 2.77
C ILE A 97 5.34 -3.19 2.16
N ALA A 98 5.21 -2.52 1.01
CA ALA A 98 6.35 -1.90 0.34
C ALA A 98 5.95 -0.76 -0.59
N ILE A 99 6.82 0.26 -0.67
CA ILE A 99 6.75 1.33 -1.65
C ILE A 99 8.12 1.45 -2.31
N GLY A 100 8.18 1.30 -3.64
CA GLY A 100 9.47 1.28 -4.32
C GLY A 100 9.41 1.49 -5.82
N PRO A 101 10.56 1.66 -6.47
CA PRO A 101 10.61 1.86 -7.91
C PRO A 101 10.14 0.61 -8.65
N ARG A 102 9.60 0.84 -9.85
CA ARG A 102 9.16 -0.22 -10.76
C ARG A 102 10.33 -1.02 -11.33
N ASP A 103 11.50 -0.42 -11.41
CA ASP A 103 12.66 -0.93 -12.14
C ASP A 103 13.13 -2.27 -11.60
N LYS A 104 13.41 -3.18 -12.54
CA LYS A 104 13.84 -4.55 -12.25
C LYS A 104 12.98 -5.20 -11.16
N GLU A 105 11.68 -4.94 -11.11
CA GLU A 105 10.77 -5.55 -10.10
C GLU A 105 11.11 -5.24 -8.63
N LYS A 106 11.87 -4.17 -8.37
CA LYS A 106 12.38 -3.87 -7.02
C LYS A 106 11.28 -3.79 -5.95
N ALA A 107 10.17 -3.12 -6.24
CA ALA A 107 9.04 -3.05 -5.31
C ALA A 107 8.45 -4.44 -4.95
N TYR A 108 8.44 -5.39 -5.89
CA TYR A 108 7.93 -6.74 -5.61
C TYR A 108 8.93 -7.54 -4.78
N ARG A 109 10.23 -7.48 -5.10
CA ARG A 109 11.26 -8.14 -4.27
C ARG A 109 11.26 -7.61 -2.85
N MET A 110 11.20 -6.30 -2.67
CA MET A 110 11.09 -5.68 -1.34
C MET A 110 9.88 -6.21 -0.56
N ALA A 111 8.73 -6.38 -1.22
CA ALA A 111 7.55 -6.95 -0.57
C ALA A 111 7.75 -8.44 -0.23
N ALA A 112 8.28 -9.23 -1.16
CA ALA A 112 8.49 -10.67 -0.97
C ALA A 112 9.48 -10.94 0.19
N GLU A 113 10.59 -10.21 0.24
CA GLU A 113 11.60 -10.27 1.31
C GLU A 113 11.02 -9.93 2.70
N ARG A 114 9.91 -9.17 2.74
CA ARG A 114 9.26 -8.74 3.98
C ARG A 114 8.11 -9.64 4.41
N LEU A 115 7.70 -10.65 3.64
CA LEU A 115 6.48 -11.43 3.91
C LEU A 115 6.48 -12.06 5.31
N GLN A 116 7.59 -12.67 5.74
CA GLN A 116 7.67 -13.27 7.07
C GLN A 116 7.46 -12.23 8.18
N LYS A 117 8.15 -11.09 8.08
CA LYS A 117 8.03 -9.97 9.02
C LYS A 117 6.64 -9.35 9.00
N PHE A 118 6.06 -9.19 7.81
CA PHE A 118 4.71 -8.69 7.61
C PHE A 118 3.67 -9.51 8.38
N PHE A 119 3.72 -10.84 8.30
CA PHE A 119 2.75 -11.68 9.02
C PHE A 119 2.94 -11.65 10.54
N MET A 120 4.13 -11.34 11.04
CA MET A 120 4.35 -11.09 12.47
C MET A 120 3.80 -9.73 12.93
N GLU A 121 3.93 -8.69 12.10
CA GLU A 121 3.45 -7.34 12.40
C GLU A 121 1.93 -7.16 12.23
N MET A 122 1.33 -7.93 11.32
CA MET A 122 -0.09 -7.81 10.93
C MET A 122 -0.95 -8.96 11.48
N GLY A 123 -0.37 -9.78 12.35
CA GLY A 123 -1.06 -10.85 13.09
C GLY A 123 -2.01 -10.31 14.16
#